data_AF-A0A242MLX6-F1
#
_entry.id   AF-A0A242MLX6-F1
#
_cell.length_a   1.000
_cell.length_b   1.000
_cell.length_c   1.000
_cell.angle_alpha   90.00
_cell.angle_beta   90.00
_cell.angle_gamma   90.00
#
_symmetry.space_group_name_H-M   'P 1'
#
loop_
_entity.id
_entity.type
_entity.pdbx_description
1 polymer ?
#
loop_
_entity_poly.entity_id
_entity_poly.type
_entity_poly.pdbx_seq_one_letter_code
_entity_poly.pdbx_strand_id
1 'polypeptide(L)'
;MRGMSGVPVDRFAPRRAVLVPDHALHELEHERTVPTDSLRRNRHRERPGVRATGRRADSVLSQRMRDEREQTAQRSAGDEYSVIRANLDPRRLLAELSHSHGVRPEKYGITVGRDGASRIRAGARHLNVSDFLTKELHLPWRDASEILSGSYRRQMSGAALPLARELPRAALWREYTIERDIFRRARQDAMATQQSSEQSRRAQIKQTFNVARDAARNHLDLRPSGRRALASIARMTKADAEQTLRGQIQLEREGLKAKYGQRHGATFGEFLQACAQAGDTRALVELRRMRPTISEAPQPEENWITAAGEEHARRKSQASTGEDAEDPSGSGYDNQIIYRAPYLSYEVHRDGAVTYRHDGRSVVRDHGLAVRVLQTDRAAVEAALRLAHAKFGPALKLQGPVEMQREAAKVAAEAGLYVEFSDNSLNDIMQARRVELIGDRAAAVETRTQDRSRVRDIPVASQPVAPDRAPGPIQDPDPAPDGDLRPPSPLAPSL
;
A
#
# COMPACT_ATOMS: atom_id res chain seq x y z
N MET A 1 -16.00 58.90 -10.56
CA MET A 1 -16.86 59.70 -11.44
C MET A 1 -16.51 59.40 -12.88
N ARG A 2 -17.54 59.19 -13.73
CA ARG A 2 -17.71 59.49 -15.18
C ARG A 2 -16.45 59.56 -16.08
N GLY A 3 -16.42 59.04 -17.31
CA GLY A 3 -17.41 58.54 -18.27
C GLY A 3 -16.64 57.93 -19.48
N MET A 4 -17.11 56.87 -20.14
CA MET A 4 -18.17 56.82 -21.16
C MET A 4 -17.93 57.67 -22.42
N SER A 5 -17.52 57.01 -23.51
CA SER A 5 -18.05 57.11 -24.89
C SER A 5 -17.36 56.01 -25.72
N GLY A 6 -17.91 55.32 -26.72
CA GLY A 6 -19.19 55.20 -27.41
C GLY A 6 -18.89 54.22 -28.57
N VAL A 7 -19.54 53.05 -28.67
CA VAL A 7 -20.71 52.77 -29.54
C VAL A 7 -20.33 52.79 -31.05
N PRO A 8 -20.84 51.89 -31.95
CA PRO A 8 -21.47 50.56 -31.74
C PRO A 8 -21.47 49.55 -32.94
N VAL A 9 -22.21 48.45 -32.71
CA VAL A 9 -23.10 47.70 -33.64
C VAL A 9 -22.47 46.81 -34.71
N ASP A 10 -22.72 45.50 -34.59
CA ASP A 10 -23.19 44.71 -35.74
C ASP A 10 -24.44 43.89 -35.38
N ARG A 11 -25.43 43.95 -36.27
CA ARG A 11 -26.84 43.61 -36.04
C ARG A 11 -27.11 42.14 -36.40
N PHE A 12 -27.63 41.37 -35.45
CA PHE A 12 -28.39 40.17 -35.77
C PHE A 12 -29.78 40.55 -36.28
N ALA A 13 -30.09 40.18 -37.54
CA ALA A 13 -31.43 40.28 -38.10
C ALA A 13 -32.25 39.01 -37.79
N PRO A 14 -33.52 39.15 -37.36
CA PRO A 14 -34.39 38.03 -37.01
C PRO A 14 -35.07 37.44 -38.25
N ARG A 15 -35.04 36.11 -38.41
CA ARG A 15 -35.89 35.42 -39.38
C ARG A 15 -37.25 35.10 -38.77
N ARG A 16 -38.28 35.61 -39.46
CA ARG A 16 -39.71 35.47 -39.19
C ARG A 16 -40.16 34.01 -39.12
N ALA A 17 -41.03 33.76 -38.15
CA ALA A 17 -41.97 32.64 -38.15
C ALA A 17 -42.92 32.75 -39.34
N VAL A 18 -43.04 31.67 -40.11
CA VAL A 18 -44.09 31.48 -41.12
C VAL A 18 -45.04 30.45 -40.53
N LEU A 19 -46.25 30.91 -40.18
CA LEU A 19 -47.39 30.03 -39.94
C LEU A 19 -47.77 29.38 -41.29
N VAL A 20 -47.92 28.07 -41.29
CA VAL A 20 -48.58 27.31 -42.35
C VAL A 20 -49.83 26.65 -41.74
N PRO A 21 -50.99 26.62 -42.43
CA PRO A 21 -52.31 26.35 -41.81
C PRO A 21 -52.61 24.87 -41.49
N ASP A 22 -53.51 24.66 -40.52
CA ASP A 22 -53.95 23.41 -39.88
C ASP A 22 -54.70 22.37 -40.77
N HIS A 23 -54.45 22.28 -42.07
CA HIS A 23 -55.18 21.34 -42.95
C HIS A 23 -54.37 20.74 -44.10
N ALA A 24 -53.04 20.80 -44.05
CA ALA A 24 -52.18 20.05 -44.97
C ALA A 24 -51.76 18.67 -44.39
N LEU A 25 -52.73 17.94 -43.83
CA LEU A 25 -52.54 16.61 -43.21
C LEU A 25 -53.19 15.47 -44.00
N HIS A 26 -53.51 15.67 -45.27
CA HIS A 26 -54.02 14.62 -46.14
C HIS A 26 -53.26 14.58 -47.46
N GLU A 27 -53.04 13.35 -47.92
CA GLU A 27 -52.49 12.97 -49.22
C GLU A 27 -50.96 13.05 -49.30
N LEU A 28 -50.31 11.92 -49.03
CA LEU A 28 -49.66 11.12 -50.06
C LEU A 28 -49.21 9.79 -49.44
N GLU A 29 -50.10 8.81 -49.54
CA GLU A 29 -49.86 7.40 -49.32
C GLU A 29 -48.83 6.89 -50.34
N HIS A 30 -47.91 6.02 -49.91
CA HIS A 30 -47.27 5.05 -50.81
C HIS A 30 -47.59 3.65 -50.33
N GLU A 31 -48.41 3.02 -51.17
CA GLU A 31 -48.88 1.66 -51.17
C GLU A 31 -47.74 0.63 -51.04
N ARG A 32 -48.02 -0.47 -50.33
CA ARG A 32 -47.86 -1.81 -50.91
C ARG A 32 -48.53 -2.92 -50.08
N THR A 33 -49.51 -3.51 -50.77
CA THR A 33 -49.86 -4.95 -50.86
C THR A 33 -50.44 -5.66 -49.64
N VAL A 34 -51.77 -5.81 -49.70
CA VAL A 34 -52.62 -6.74 -48.96
C VAL A 34 -52.60 -8.11 -49.67
N PRO A 35 -52.42 -9.23 -48.94
CA PRO A 35 -52.91 -10.53 -49.39
C PRO A 35 -54.37 -10.76 -48.97
N THR A 36 -55.15 -11.17 -49.95
CA THR A 36 -56.54 -11.60 -49.90
C THR A 36 -56.71 -12.86 -49.06
N ASP A 37 -57.32 -12.76 -47.88
CA ASP A 37 -58.12 -13.83 -47.30
C ASP A 37 -59.05 -13.26 -46.22
N SER A 38 -60.02 -12.47 -46.69
CA SER A 38 -61.27 -12.27 -45.97
C SER A 38 -62.17 -13.49 -46.22
N LEU A 39 -62.96 -13.83 -45.19
CA LEU A 39 -64.02 -14.87 -45.17
C LEU A 39 -63.64 -16.23 -44.57
N ARG A 40 -63.44 -16.27 -43.25
CA ARG A 40 -63.99 -17.39 -42.46
C ARG A 40 -64.47 -16.92 -41.09
N ARG A 41 -65.78 -16.68 -41.00
CA ARG A 41 -66.56 -16.65 -39.78
C ARG A 41 -66.36 -17.99 -39.07
N ASN A 42 -65.80 -18.00 -37.86
CA ASN A 42 -66.01 -19.11 -36.94
C ASN A 42 -66.16 -18.62 -35.50
N ARG A 43 -67.33 -18.96 -34.95
CA ARG A 43 -67.71 -18.91 -33.55
C ARG A 43 -66.76 -19.80 -32.72
N HIS A 44 -66.74 -19.53 -31.42
CA HIS A 44 -66.00 -20.23 -30.36
C HIS A 44 -64.50 -19.89 -30.26
N ARG A 45 -64.22 -18.92 -29.38
CA ARG A 45 -63.03 -19.01 -28.54
C ARG A 45 -63.44 -18.79 -27.09
N GLU A 46 -63.73 -19.92 -26.46
CA GLU A 46 -63.70 -20.08 -25.02
C GLU A 46 -62.38 -19.55 -24.48
N ARG A 47 -62.46 -18.85 -23.35
CA ARG A 47 -61.31 -18.43 -22.56
C ARG A 47 -60.52 -19.69 -22.16
N PRO A 48 -59.22 -19.81 -22.47
CA PRO A 48 -58.41 -20.89 -21.91
C PRO A 48 -58.29 -20.65 -20.42
N GLY A 49 -58.98 -21.49 -19.65
CA GLY A 49 -58.82 -21.59 -18.21
C GLY A 49 -57.36 -21.81 -17.83
N VAL A 50 -57.03 -21.28 -16.66
CA VAL A 50 -55.88 -21.62 -15.84
C VAL A 50 -55.59 -23.12 -15.98
N ARG A 51 -54.41 -23.49 -16.47
CA ARG A 51 -53.94 -24.88 -16.42
C ARG A 51 -53.89 -25.28 -14.96
N ALA A 52 -54.76 -26.19 -14.55
CA ALA A 52 -54.74 -26.80 -13.24
C ALA A 52 -53.39 -27.52 -13.09
N THR A 53 -52.48 -26.95 -12.32
CA THR A 53 -51.40 -27.72 -11.70
C THR A 53 -52.10 -28.85 -10.94
N GLY A 54 -51.87 -30.11 -11.35
CA GLY A 54 -52.58 -31.30 -10.86
C GLY A 54 -52.32 -31.65 -9.39
N ARG A 55 -52.59 -30.72 -8.46
CA ARG A 55 -52.73 -30.96 -7.03
C ARG A 55 -54.16 -30.63 -6.65
N ARG A 56 -54.89 -31.64 -6.19
CA ARG A 56 -56.35 -31.65 -5.99
C ARG A 56 -56.84 -30.82 -4.78
N ALA A 57 -56.13 -29.77 -4.38
CA ALA A 57 -56.45 -28.99 -3.17
C ALA A 57 -56.11 -27.48 -3.24
N ASP A 58 -55.82 -26.91 -4.41
CA ASP A 58 -55.67 -25.45 -4.51
C ASP A 58 -57.03 -24.82 -4.86
N SER A 59 -57.85 -24.56 -3.84
CA SER A 59 -59.09 -23.78 -4.00
C SER A 59 -58.75 -22.34 -4.40
N VAL A 60 -59.67 -21.65 -5.07
CA VAL A 60 -59.54 -20.20 -5.41
C VAL A 60 -59.15 -19.36 -4.18
N LEU A 61 -59.61 -19.79 -2.99
CA LEU A 61 -59.27 -19.19 -1.71
C LEU A 61 -57.77 -19.36 -1.35
N SER A 62 -57.19 -20.54 -1.58
CA SER A 62 -55.77 -20.80 -1.32
C SER A 62 -54.83 -20.03 -2.26
N GLN A 63 -55.23 -19.86 -3.52
CA GLN A 63 -54.49 -19.05 -4.50
C GLN A 63 -54.54 -17.58 -4.11
N ARG A 64 -55.72 -17.05 -3.74
CA ARG A 64 -55.86 -15.68 -3.26
C ARG A 64 -55.10 -15.43 -1.94
N MET A 65 -55.08 -16.39 -1.03
CA MET A 65 -54.27 -16.31 0.20
C MET A 65 -52.76 -16.33 -0.09
N ARG A 66 -52.31 -17.05 -1.12
CA ARG A 66 -50.91 -16.99 -1.58
C ARG A 66 -50.62 -15.64 -2.23
N ASP A 67 -51.48 -15.14 -3.11
CA ASP A 67 -51.34 -13.83 -3.75
C ASP A 67 -51.35 -12.70 -2.70
N GLU A 68 -52.21 -12.78 -1.68
CA GLU A 68 -52.24 -11.84 -0.56
C GLU A 68 -51.00 -11.95 0.32
N ARG A 69 -50.48 -13.16 0.58
CA ARG A 69 -49.20 -13.35 1.29
C ARG A 69 -48.02 -12.82 0.48
N GLU A 70 -47.99 -13.04 -0.84
CA GLU A 70 -46.96 -12.53 -1.73
C GLU A 70 -47.03 -11.01 -1.85
N GLN A 71 -48.22 -10.42 -1.97
CA GLN A 71 -48.42 -8.97 -1.93
C GLN A 71 -48.05 -8.37 -0.56
N THR A 72 -48.36 -9.07 0.53
CA THR A 72 -47.99 -8.62 1.88
C THR A 72 -46.49 -8.75 2.09
N ALA A 73 -45.85 -9.80 1.59
CA ALA A 73 -44.39 -9.97 1.60
C ALA A 73 -43.70 -8.88 0.75
N GLN A 74 -44.25 -8.54 -0.41
CA GLN A 74 -43.74 -7.45 -1.25
C GLN A 74 -43.91 -6.08 -0.60
N ARG A 75 -45.05 -5.82 0.05
CA ARG A 75 -45.31 -4.57 0.78
C ARG A 75 -44.42 -4.44 2.02
N SER A 76 -44.31 -5.49 2.82
CA SER A 76 -43.46 -5.52 4.01
C SER A 76 -41.98 -5.37 3.69
N ALA A 77 -41.51 -5.95 2.59
CA ALA A 77 -40.15 -5.68 2.08
C ALA A 77 -39.99 -4.19 1.72
N GLY A 78 -40.97 -3.59 1.03
CA GLY A 78 -40.96 -2.15 0.71
C GLY A 78 -40.91 -1.24 1.96
N ASP A 79 -41.63 -1.61 3.01
CA ASP A 79 -41.67 -0.89 4.29
C ASP A 79 -40.32 -1.00 5.04
N GLU A 80 -39.71 -2.19 5.08
CA GLU A 80 -38.39 -2.41 5.70
C GLU A 80 -37.31 -1.51 5.08
N TYR A 81 -37.23 -1.47 3.74
CA TYR A 81 -36.25 -0.61 3.05
C TYR A 81 -36.61 0.87 3.12
N SER A 82 -37.86 1.24 3.42
CA SER A 82 -38.22 2.63 3.74
C SER A 82 -37.58 3.06 5.07
N VAL A 83 -37.65 2.20 6.09
CA VAL A 83 -37.03 2.44 7.40
C VAL A 83 -35.51 2.51 7.29
N ILE A 84 -34.89 1.57 6.56
CA ILE A 84 -33.44 1.56 6.35
C ILE A 84 -32.99 2.85 5.65
N ARG A 85 -33.72 3.30 4.62
CA ARG A 85 -33.43 4.55 3.89
C ARG A 85 -33.52 5.80 4.76
N ALA A 86 -34.33 5.80 5.81
CA ALA A 86 -34.48 6.94 6.71
C ALA A 86 -33.42 6.96 7.81
N ASN A 87 -33.06 5.80 8.34
CA ASN A 87 -32.31 5.69 9.59
C ASN A 87 -30.85 5.21 9.45
N LEU A 88 -30.45 4.63 8.31
CA LEU A 88 -29.08 4.17 8.11
C LEU A 88 -28.11 5.35 7.93
N ASP A 89 -27.05 5.39 8.74
CA ASP A 89 -26.00 6.40 8.65
C ASP A 89 -25.17 6.18 7.38
N PRO A 90 -25.17 7.16 6.45
CA PRO A 90 -24.39 7.04 5.23
C PRO A 90 -22.88 6.93 5.47
N ARG A 91 -22.35 7.42 6.61
CA ARG A 91 -20.92 7.29 6.94
C ARG A 91 -20.51 5.84 7.10
N ARG A 92 -21.31 5.06 7.83
CA ARG A 92 -21.08 3.63 8.04
C ARG A 92 -21.12 2.90 6.70
N LEU A 93 -22.16 3.12 5.91
CA LEU A 93 -22.31 2.45 4.62
C LEU A 93 -21.09 2.73 3.74
N LEU A 94 -20.67 4.00 3.61
CA LEU A 94 -19.52 4.37 2.79
C LEU A 94 -18.22 3.71 3.29
N ALA A 95 -18.02 3.61 4.60
CA ALA A 95 -16.86 2.94 5.18
C ALA A 95 -16.86 1.41 4.97
N GLU A 96 -18.02 0.75 5.07
CA GLU A 96 -18.16 -0.67 4.78
C GLU A 96 -17.93 -0.96 3.29
N LEU A 97 -18.55 -0.16 2.41
CA LEU A 97 -18.36 -0.24 0.96
C LEU A 97 -16.93 0.08 0.52
N SER A 98 -16.16 0.79 1.34
CA SER A 98 -14.75 1.04 1.09
C SER A 98 -13.93 -0.25 1.12
N HIS A 99 -14.30 -1.22 1.97
CA HIS A 99 -13.60 -2.49 2.07
C HIS A 99 -14.00 -3.48 1.00
N SER A 100 -15.31 -3.60 0.74
CA SER A 100 -15.86 -4.55 -0.22
C SER A 100 -15.75 -4.06 -1.66
N HIS A 101 -16.26 -2.86 -1.95
CA HIS A 101 -16.42 -2.36 -3.32
C HIS A 101 -15.41 -1.26 -3.70
N GLY A 102 -14.41 -1.00 -2.85
CA GLY A 102 -13.36 0.01 -3.10
C GLY A 102 -13.87 1.46 -3.13
N VAL A 103 -15.04 1.74 -2.56
CA VAL A 103 -15.60 3.09 -2.48
C VAL A 103 -14.66 4.00 -1.68
N ARG A 104 -14.45 5.23 -2.15
CA ARG A 104 -13.60 6.24 -1.47
C ARG A 104 -14.49 7.22 -0.69
N PRO A 105 -14.65 7.11 0.64
CA PRO A 105 -15.62 7.92 1.37
C PRO A 105 -15.36 9.42 1.27
N GLU A 106 -14.09 9.83 1.18
CA GLU A 106 -13.67 11.23 1.01
C GLU A 106 -14.23 11.90 -0.26
N LYS A 107 -14.53 11.11 -1.30
CA LYS A 107 -15.12 11.63 -2.54
C LYS A 107 -16.58 12.07 -2.35
N TYR A 108 -17.26 11.50 -1.36
CA TYR A 108 -18.69 11.63 -1.18
C TYR A 108 -19.00 12.45 0.07
N GLY A 109 -19.52 13.66 -0.13
CA GLY A 109 -19.99 14.50 0.97
C GLY A 109 -21.33 14.01 1.50
N ILE A 110 -21.59 14.18 2.80
CA ILE A 110 -22.90 13.87 3.38
C ILE A 110 -23.66 15.18 3.55
N THR A 111 -24.87 15.20 3.02
CA THR A 111 -25.78 16.36 3.03
C THR A 111 -27.10 15.95 3.64
N VAL A 112 -27.81 16.88 4.27
CA VAL A 112 -29.14 16.63 4.81
C VAL A 112 -30.17 17.09 3.79
N GLY A 113 -31.13 16.22 3.46
CA GLY A 113 -32.24 16.55 2.57
C GLY A 113 -33.30 17.45 3.23
N ARG A 114 -34.23 17.97 2.43
CA ARG A 114 -35.36 18.78 2.94
C ARG A 114 -36.22 18.01 3.96
N ASP A 115 -36.26 16.69 3.83
CA ASP A 115 -37.04 15.78 4.67
C ASP A 115 -36.27 15.35 5.95
N GLY A 116 -35.10 15.94 6.23
CA GLY A 116 -34.25 15.60 7.37
C GLY A 116 -33.40 14.33 7.19
N ALA A 117 -33.67 13.52 6.17
CA ALA A 117 -32.91 12.31 5.86
C ALA A 117 -31.50 12.62 5.33
N SER A 118 -30.51 11.81 5.72
CA SER A 118 -29.13 11.93 5.27
C SER A 118 -28.98 11.46 3.81
N ARG A 119 -28.28 12.23 2.99
CA ARG A 119 -28.03 11.97 1.56
C ARG A 119 -26.54 11.98 1.24
N ILE A 120 -26.14 11.08 0.35
CA ILE A 120 -24.78 10.97 -0.17
C ILE A 120 -24.66 11.84 -1.43
N ARG A 121 -23.75 12.81 -1.41
CA ARG A 121 -23.46 13.67 -2.56
C ARG A 121 -22.48 12.96 -3.50
N ALA A 122 -22.96 12.59 -4.68
CA ALA A 122 -22.17 12.05 -5.77
C ALA A 122 -22.12 13.08 -6.92
N GLY A 123 -21.07 13.91 -6.94
CA GLY A 123 -20.95 15.02 -7.89
C GLY A 123 -22.06 16.06 -7.71
N ALA A 124 -22.93 16.17 -8.73
CA ALA A 124 -24.11 17.04 -8.73
C ALA A 124 -25.38 16.36 -8.14
N ARG A 125 -25.34 15.04 -7.90
CA ARG A 125 -26.50 14.26 -7.43
C ARG A 125 -26.46 14.11 -5.92
N HIS A 126 -27.63 14.17 -5.29
CA HIS A 126 -27.82 13.89 -3.86
C HIS A 126 -28.68 12.65 -3.71
N LEU A 127 -28.03 11.51 -3.51
CA LEU A 127 -28.66 10.19 -3.55
C LEU A 127 -28.94 9.67 -2.13
N ASN A 128 -29.99 8.88 -2.01
CA ASN A 128 -30.20 8.06 -0.83
C ASN A 128 -29.21 6.87 -0.84
N VAL A 129 -28.99 6.24 0.29
CA VAL A 129 -28.22 5.01 0.51
C VAL A 129 -28.60 3.91 -0.51
N SER A 130 -29.88 3.65 -0.76
CA SER A 130 -30.31 2.65 -1.77
C SER A 130 -30.04 3.09 -3.21
N ASP A 131 -30.25 4.38 -3.50
CA ASP A 131 -29.98 4.97 -4.81
C ASP A 131 -28.47 5.02 -5.10
N PHE A 132 -27.64 5.16 -4.07
CA PHE A 132 -26.19 5.13 -4.18
C PHE A 132 -25.71 3.76 -4.66
N LEU A 133 -26.20 2.68 -4.06
CA LEU A 133 -25.84 1.31 -4.47
C LEU A 133 -26.28 0.99 -5.91
N THR A 134 -27.50 1.38 -6.28
CA THR A 134 -28.08 1.03 -7.58
C THR A 134 -27.69 1.97 -8.71
N LYS A 135 -27.50 3.28 -8.44
CA LYS A 135 -27.27 4.29 -9.48
C LYS A 135 -25.84 4.80 -9.55
N GLU A 136 -25.02 4.65 -8.51
CA GLU A 136 -23.59 5.02 -8.55
C GLU A 136 -22.69 3.80 -8.63
N LEU A 137 -23.03 2.71 -7.91
CA LEU A 137 -22.27 1.46 -7.96
C LEU A 137 -22.84 0.45 -8.97
N HIS A 138 -24.01 0.73 -9.55
CA HIS A 138 -24.68 -0.14 -10.51
C HIS A 138 -24.89 -1.58 -10.03
N LEU A 139 -25.07 -1.76 -8.72
CA LEU A 139 -25.31 -3.09 -8.14
C LEU A 139 -26.74 -3.56 -8.43
N PRO A 140 -26.95 -4.85 -8.70
CA PRO A 140 -28.29 -5.41 -8.80
C PRO A 140 -29.01 -5.27 -7.45
N TRP A 141 -30.34 -5.12 -7.49
CA TRP A 141 -31.12 -4.86 -6.28
C TRP A 141 -30.97 -5.93 -5.21
N ARG A 142 -30.79 -7.19 -5.62
CA ARG A 142 -30.55 -8.32 -4.70
C ARG A 142 -29.36 -8.04 -3.79
N ASP A 143 -28.21 -7.74 -4.37
CA ASP A 143 -26.96 -7.52 -3.61
C ASP A 143 -27.03 -6.20 -2.84
N ALA A 144 -27.60 -5.16 -3.46
CA ALA A 144 -27.81 -3.88 -2.78
C ALA A 144 -28.67 -4.05 -1.51
N SER A 145 -29.73 -4.86 -1.57
CA SER A 145 -30.64 -5.10 -0.45
C SER A 145 -29.95 -5.85 0.71
N GLU A 146 -29.10 -6.84 0.40
CA GLU A 146 -28.32 -7.58 1.40
C GLU A 146 -27.31 -6.67 2.10
N ILE A 147 -26.64 -5.79 1.35
CA ILE A 147 -25.70 -4.80 1.90
C ILE A 147 -26.43 -3.81 2.82
N LEU A 148 -27.58 -3.29 2.39
CA LEU A 148 -28.40 -2.35 3.17
C LEU A 148 -28.85 -2.96 4.50
N SER A 149 -29.47 -4.14 4.45
CA SER A 149 -29.98 -4.82 5.63
C SER A 149 -28.84 -5.25 6.56
N GLY A 150 -27.72 -5.71 6.00
CA GLY A 150 -26.51 -6.06 6.77
C GLY A 150 -25.91 -4.86 7.50
N SER A 151 -25.76 -3.72 6.79
CA SER A 151 -25.19 -2.49 7.37
C SER A 151 -26.11 -1.91 8.45
N TYR A 152 -27.42 -1.90 8.20
CA TYR A 152 -28.42 -1.44 9.16
C TYR A 152 -28.47 -2.33 10.41
N ARG A 153 -28.41 -3.65 10.26
CA ARG A 153 -28.36 -4.58 11.39
C ARG A 153 -27.15 -4.31 12.29
N ARG A 154 -25.96 -4.07 11.71
CA ARG A 154 -24.75 -3.72 12.47
C ARG A 154 -24.84 -2.34 13.14
N GLN A 155 -25.56 -1.39 12.54
CA GLN A 155 -25.84 -0.11 13.17
C GLN A 155 -26.74 -0.28 14.40
N MET A 156 -27.82 -1.06 14.27
CA MET A 156 -28.75 -1.34 15.36
C MET A 156 -28.10 -2.12 16.51
N SER A 157 -27.10 -2.95 16.22
CA SER A 157 -26.33 -3.66 17.25
C SER A 157 -25.28 -2.79 17.96
N GLY A 158 -25.17 -1.49 17.64
CA GLY A 158 -24.20 -0.59 18.25
C GLY A 158 -22.74 -0.91 17.91
N ALA A 159 -22.47 -1.66 16.82
CA ALA A 159 -21.10 -1.95 16.41
C ALA A 159 -20.33 -0.63 16.17
N ALA A 160 -19.03 -0.59 16.43
CA ALA A 160 -18.24 0.60 16.12
C ALA A 160 -18.33 0.96 14.62
N LEU A 161 -18.26 2.26 14.30
CA LEU A 161 -18.13 2.72 12.92
C LEU A 161 -16.84 2.12 12.34
N PRO A 162 -16.91 1.34 11.25
CA PRO A 162 -15.71 0.82 10.63
C PRO A 162 -14.88 1.97 10.10
N LEU A 163 -13.56 1.91 10.32
CA LEU A 163 -12.65 2.88 9.73
C LEU A 163 -12.58 2.61 8.23
N ALA A 164 -12.86 3.60 7.39
CA ALA A 164 -12.81 3.44 5.94
C ALA A 164 -11.47 2.81 5.47
N ARG A 165 -11.52 1.98 4.43
CA ARG A 165 -10.31 1.43 3.81
C ARG A 165 -9.52 2.58 3.18
N GLU A 166 -8.46 2.99 3.84
CA GLU A 166 -7.57 4.00 3.29
C GLU A 166 -6.67 3.38 2.22
N LEU A 167 -6.48 4.10 1.12
CA LEU A 167 -5.43 3.75 0.17
C LEU A 167 -4.08 3.84 0.89
N PRO A 168 -3.16 2.88 0.70
CA PRO A 168 -1.85 2.90 1.36
C PRO A 168 -1.12 4.25 1.22
N ARG A 169 -1.27 4.91 0.07
CA ARG A 169 -0.78 6.28 -0.17
C ARG A 169 -1.32 7.32 0.81
N ALA A 170 -2.62 7.29 1.09
CA ALA A 170 -3.26 8.29 1.96
C ALA A 170 -2.73 8.15 3.40
N ALA A 171 -2.60 6.91 3.88
CA ALA A 171 -1.97 6.63 5.16
C ALA A 171 -0.51 7.13 5.21
N LEU A 172 0.32 6.72 4.24
CA LEU A 172 1.73 7.14 4.14
C LEU A 172 1.89 8.66 4.02
N TRP A 173 1.01 9.34 3.29
CA TRP A 173 1.04 10.80 3.17
C TRP A 173 0.67 11.51 4.48
N ARG A 174 -0.27 10.97 5.26
CA ARG A 174 -0.60 11.53 6.59
C ARG A 174 0.57 11.35 7.56
N GLU A 175 1.16 10.16 7.60
CA GLU A 175 2.35 9.86 8.42
C GLU A 175 3.49 10.83 8.08
N TYR A 176 3.80 10.97 6.79
CA TYR A 176 4.78 11.96 6.32
C TYR A 176 4.43 13.40 6.72
N THR A 177 3.16 13.80 6.61
CA THR A 177 2.73 15.15 6.95
C THR A 177 2.95 15.43 8.43
N ILE A 178 2.62 14.46 9.29
CA ILE A 178 2.84 14.55 10.74
C ILE A 178 4.34 14.70 11.05
N GLU A 179 5.18 13.80 10.53
CA GLU A 179 6.64 13.86 10.77
C GLU A 179 7.26 15.15 10.26
N ARG A 180 6.86 15.59 9.06
CA ARG A 180 7.33 16.84 8.47
C ARG A 180 6.93 18.04 9.31
N ASP A 181 5.73 18.05 9.86
CA ASP A 181 5.23 19.16 10.67
C ASP A 181 5.90 19.16 12.06
N ILE A 182 6.16 17.99 12.66
CA ILE A 182 6.98 17.84 13.87
C ILE A 182 8.38 18.38 13.62
N PHE A 183 9.02 17.96 12.53
CA PHE A 183 10.36 18.41 12.15
C PHE A 183 10.41 19.94 11.96
N ARG A 184 9.42 20.51 11.26
CA ARG A 184 9.32 21.96 11.05
C ARG A 184 9.18 22.72 12.36
N ARG A 185 8.33 22.25 13.27
CA ARG A 185 8.15 22.85 14.61
C ARG A 185 9.44 22.77 15.42
N ALA A 186 10.03 21.58 15.53
CA ALA A 186 11.29 21.39 16.25
C ALA A 186 12.42 22.29 15.72
N ARG A 187 12.50 22.50 14.40
CA ARG A 187 13.45 23.44 13.79
C ARG A 187 13.10 24.89 14.12
N GLN A 188 11.83 25.28 14.03
CA GLN A 188 11.36 26.63 14.36
C GLN A 188 11.66 26.97 15.81
N ASP A 189 11.36 26.06 16.73
CA ASP A 189 11.61 26.21 18.16
C ASP A 189 13.11 26.33 18.43
N ALA A 190 13.94 25.45 17.85
CA ALA A 190 15.39 25.54 17.99
C ALA A 190 15.96 26.86 17.44
N MET A 191 15.45 27.36 16.31
CA MET A 191 15.84 28.66 15.77
C MET A 191 15.38 29.82 16.65
N ALA A 192 14.18 29.75 17.24
CA ALA A 192 13.66 30.77 18.15
C ALA A 192 14.47 30.82 19.45
N THR A 193 14.78 29.66 20.05
CA THR A 193 15.66 29.54 21.22
C THR A 193 17.06 30.06 20.93
N GLN A 194 17.61 29.74 19.75
CA GLN A 194 18.90 30.29 19.34
C GLN A 194 18.85 31.82 19.26
N GLN A 195 17.86 32.38 18.55
CA GLN A 195 17.70 33.83 18.41
C GLN A 195 17.51 34.54 19.75
N SER A 196 16.76 33.97 20.69
CA SER A 196 16.56 34.56 22.02
C SER A 196 17.85 34.53 22.85
N SER A 197 18.64 33.46 22.75
CA SER A 197 19.96 33.38 23.40
C SER A 197 20.93 34.40 22.82
N GLU A 198 20.95 34.58 21.49
CA GLU A 198 21.79 35.57 20.81
C GLU A 198 21.40 37.00 21.20
N GLN A 199 20.11 37.29 21.25
CA GLN A 199 19.59 38.59 21.69
C GLN A 199 19.97 38.89 23.14
N SER A 200 19.81 37.91 24.03
CA SER A 200 20.18 38.02 25.45
C SER A 200 21.69 38.31 25.62
N ARG A 201 22.55 37.56 24.92
CA ARG A 201 24.01 37.76 24.97
C ARG A 201 24.42 39.14 24.43
N ARG A 202 23.81 39.59 23.32
CA ARG A 202 24.04 40.94 22.77
C ARG A 202 23.55 42.04 23.71
N ALA A 203 22.40 41.84 24.35
CA ALA A 203 21.88 42.77 25.34
C ALA A 203 22.81 42.88 26.56
N GLN A 204 23.37 41.76 27.03
CA GLN A 204 24.33 41.73 28.12
C GLN A 204 25.63 42.47 27.78
N ILE A 205 26.18 42.28 26.57
CA ILE A 205 27.36 43.05 26.10
C ILE A 205 27.05 44.55 26.03
N LYS A 206 25.85 44.91 25.55
CA LYS A 206 25.40 46.30 25.51
C LYS A 206 25.26 46.89 26.92
N GLN A 207 24.71 46.12 27.87
CA GLN A 207 24.51 46.55 29.26
C GLN A 207 25.86 46.75 29.96
N THR A 208 26.78 45.79 29.87
CA THR A 208 28.13 45.88 30.45
C THR A 208 28.90 47.08 29.91
N PHE A 209 28.82 47.33 28.59
CA PHE A 209 29.39 48.53 27.98
C PHE A 209 28.77 49.82 28.53
N ASN A 210 27.44 49.90 28.63
CA ASN A 210 26.76 51.09 29.15
C ASN A 210 27.19 51.39 30.58
N VAL A 211 27.24 50.37 31.45
CA VAL A 211 27.72 50.49 32.84
C VAL A 211 29.16 51.01 32.88
N ALA A 212 30.07 50.41 32.12
CA ALA A 212 31.48 50.83 32.08
C ALA A 212 31.66 52.26 31.53
N ARG A 213 30.86 52.63 30.52
CA ARG A 213 30.85 53.98 29.95
C ARG A 213 30.34 55.01 30.94
N ASP A 214 29.26 54.70 31.65
CA ASP A 214 28.64 55.61 32.60
C ASP A 214 29.54 55.76 33.85
N ALA A 215 30.20 54.68 34.30
CA ALA A 215 31.25 54.74 35.33
C ALA A 215 32.43 55.64 34.92
N ALA A 216 32.94 55.49 33.69
CA ALA A 216 34.01 56.34 33.17
C ALA A 216 33.59 57.82 33.06
N ARG A 217 32.31 58.09 32.74
CA ARG A 217 31.76 59.46 32.66
C ARG A 217 31.67 60.12 34.04
N ASN A 218 31.24 59.34 35.04
CA ASN A 218 30.95 59.79 36.39
C ASN A 218 32.19 59.81 37.33
N HIS A 219 33.35 59.36 36.85
CA HIS A 219 34.60 59.37 37.60
C HIS A 219 35.17 60.80 37.75
N LEU A 220 34.69 61.53 38.77
CA LEU A 220 34.99 62.95 38.99
C LEU A 220 36.44 63.22 39.38
N ASP A 221 37.13 62.24 39.97
CA ASP A 221 38.53 62.37 40.42
C ASP A 221 39.55 62.40 39.25
N LEU A 222 39.11 62.03 38.04
CA LEU A 222 39.98 61.95 36.87
C LEU A 222 39.88 63.20 36.00
N ARG A 223 41.03 63.65 35.49
CA ARG A 223 41.09 64.66 34.42
C ARG A 223 40.27 64.20 33.20
N PRO A 224 39.72 65.13 32.38
CA PRO A 224 38.93 64.80 31.21
C PRO A 224 39.59 63.83 30.22
N SER A 225 40.92 63.88 30.08
CA SER A 225 41.71 62.94 29.25
C SER A 225 41.66 61.51 29.79
N GLY A 226 41.75 61.33 31.11
CA GLY A 226 41.64 60.02 31.78
C GLY A 226 40.26 59.40 31.60
N ARG A 227 39.20 60.20 31.71
CA ARG A 227 37.81 59.74 31.43
C ARG A 227 37.62 59.28 29.98
N ARG A 228 38.24 59.97 29.01
CA ARG A 228 38.23 59.56 27.59
C ARG A 228 39.00 58.25 27.37
N ALA A 229 40.13 58.05 28.04
CA ALA A 229 40.90 56.81 27.97
C ALA A 229 40.10 55.61 28.49
N LEU A 230 39.46 55.73 29.66
CA LEU A 230 38.57 54.70 30.20
C LEU A 230 37.39 54.38 29.27
N ALA A 231 36.77 55.41 28.70
CA ALA A 231 35.70 55.20 27.72
C ALA A 231 36.19 54.50 26.44
N SER A 232 37.43 54.74 26.02
CA SER A 232 38.06 54.06 24.88
C SER A 232 38.31 52.58 25.19
N ILE A 233 38.82 52.27 26.39
CA ILE A 233 39.00 50.89 26.85
C ILE A 233 37.65 50.15 26.84
N ALA A 234 36.58 50.76 27.39
CA ALA A 234 35.24 50.16 27.38
C ALA A 234 34.70 49.89 25.95
N ARG A 235 35.04 50.73 24.96
CA ARG A 235 34.66 50.46 23.55
C ARG A 235 35.44 49.29 22.96
N MET A 236 36.74 49.21 23.26
CA MET A 236 37.58 48.11 22.79
C MET A 236 37.16 46.77 23.40
N THR A 237 36.89 46.73 24.71
CA THR A 237 36.39 45.51 25.37
C THR A 237 35.03 45.07 24.82
N LYS A 238 34.14 46.02 24.52
CA LYS A 238 32.88 45.74 23.83
C LYS A 238 33.12 45.14 22.43
N ALA A 239 34.03 45.71 21.65
CA ALA A 239 34.33 45.25 20.30
C ALA A 239 34.88 43.82 20.30
N ASP A 240 35.78 43.50 21.24
CA ASP A 240 36.33 42.16 21.41
C ASP A 240 35.25 41.15 21.86
N ALA A 241 34.40 41.53 22.81
CA ALA A 241 33.25 40.71 23.23
C ALA A 241 32.24 40.46 22.09
N GLU A 242 32.00 41.45 21.23
CA GLU A 242 31.15 41.27 20.04
C GLU A 242 31.81 40.36 19.00
N GLN A 243 33.13 40.47 18.79
CA GLN A 243 33.89 39.66 17.84
C GLN A 243 33.87 38.18 18.25
N THR A 244 34.16 37.90 19.53
CA THR A 244 34.12 36.55 20.10
C THR A 244 32.71 35.95 20.04
N LEU A 245 31.68 36.72 20.41
CA LEU A 245 30.29 36.28 20.32
C LEU A 245 29.88 35.96 18.86
N ARG A 246 30.32 36.74 17.87
CA ARG A 246 30.05 36.45 16.45
C ARG A 246 30.60 35.09 16.03
N GLY A 247 31.82 34.75 16.45
CA GLY A 247 32.43 33.44 16.16
C GLY A 247 31.64 32.29 16.78
N GLN A 248 31.22 32.42 18.04
CA GLN A 248 30.40 31.41 18.73
C GLN A 248 29.03 31.22 18.04
N ILE A 249 28.35 32.32 17.71
CA ILE A 249 27.06 32.29 17.01
C ILE A 249 27.19 31.59 15.66
N GLN A 250 28.28 31.81 14.94
CA GLN A 250 28.50 31.17 13.65
C GLN A 250 28.60 29.65 13.80
N LEU A 251 29.38 29.15 14.75
CA LEU A 251 29.52 27.72 15.04
C LEU A 251 28.19 27.09 15.48
N GLU A 252 27.44 27.76 16.37
CA GLU A 252 26.13 27.30 16.83
C GLU A 252 25.13 27.20 15.65
N ARG A 253 25.11 28.21 14.77
CA ARG A 253 24.25 28.22 13.57
C ARG A 253 24.65 27.17 12.55
N GLU A 254 25.94 26.93 12.36
CA GLU A 254 26.44 25.85 11.52
C GLU A 254 26.04 24.48 12.09
N GLY A 255 26.13 24.29 13.41
CA GLY A 255 25.64 23.09 14.09
C GLY A 255 24.14 22.88 13.92
N LEU A 256 23.33 23.94 14.06
CA LEU A 256 21.89 23.86 13.81
C LEU A 256 21.56 23.60 12.34
N LYS A 257 22.33 24.16 11.40
CA LYS A 257 22.20 23.88 9.97
C LYS A 257 22.57 22.44 9.65
N ALA A 258 23.59 21.88 10.29
CA ALA A 258 23.98 20.47 10.12
C ALA A 258 22.89 19.53 10.69
N LYS A 259 22.36 19.83 11.87
CA LYS A 259 21.33 19.01 12.53
C LYS A 259 19.99 18.97 11.78
N TYR A 260 19.51 20.12 11.30
CA TYR A 260 18.20 20.23 10.63
C TYR A 260 18.30 20.30 9.11
N GLY A 261 19.48 20.30 8.52
CA GLY A 261 19.68 20.29 7.07
C GLY A 261 18.86 21.34 6.30
N GLN A 262 18.17 20.87 5.25
CA GLN A 262 17.31 21.68 4.37
C GLN A 262 16.07 22.22 5.10
N ARG A 263 15.61 23.43 4.72
CA ARG A 263 14.48 24.11 5.37
C ARG A 263 13.16 23.33 5.29
N HIS A 264 12.99 22.48 4.28
CA HIS A 264 11.76 21.74 4.04
C HIS A 264 11.71 20.34 4.68
N GLY A 265 12.83 19.86 5.23
CA GLY A 265 12.99 18.48 5.71
C GLY A 265 13.18 17.48 4.57
N ALA A 266 13.07 16.18 4.89
CA ALA A 266 13.04 15.12 3.89
C ALA A 266 11.84 15.30 2.95
N THR A 267 12.04 15.08 1.65
CA THR A 267 10.95 15.04 0.69
C THR A 267 10.08 13.79 0.88
N PHE A 268 8.86 13.78 0.33
CA PHE A 268 7.99 12.59 0.43
C PHE A 268 8.65 11.34 -0.18
N GLY A 269 9.42 11.50 -1.27
CA GLY A 269 10.18 10.38 -1.85
C GLY A 269 11.28 9.84 -0.94
N GLU A 270 11.98 10.72 -0.22
CA GLU A 270 13.00 10.32 0.77
C GLU A 270 12.37 9.66 2.00
N PHE A 271 11.21 10.14 2.43
CA PHE A 271 10.40 9.48 3.47
C PHE A 271 9.98 8.07 3.03
N LEU A 272 9.40 7.92 1.82
CA LEU A 272 9.03 6.62 1.28
C LEU A 272 10.24 5.67 1.16
N GLN A 273 11.40 6.20 0.75
CA GLN A 273 12.64 5.42 0.69
C GLN A 273 13.06 4.95 2.09
N ALA A 274 13.03 5.82 3.10
CA ALA A 274 13.39 5.46 4.47
C ALA A 274 12.43 4.41 5.06
N CYS A 275 11.12 4.57 4.86
CA CYS A 275 10.12 3.60 5.28
C CYS A 275 10.29 2.25 4.56
N ALA A 276 10.56 2.26 3.26
CA ALA A 276 10.83 1.05 2.50
C ALA A 276 12.12 0.36 2.94
N GLN A 277 13.18 1.12 3.24
CA GLN A 277 14.43 0.60 3.80
C GLN A 277 14.20 -0.08 5.16
N ALA A 278 13.36 0.52 6.01
CA ALA A 278 12.94 -0.06 7.28
C ALA A 278 12.09 -1.34 7.11
N GLY A 279 11.58 -1.60 5.90
CA GLY A 279 10.87 -2.83 5.55
C GLY A 279 9.39 -2.66 5.23
N ASP A 280 8.87 -1.43 5.11
CA ASP A 280 7.48 -1.19 4.72
C ASP A 280 7.31 -1.38 3.21
N THR A 281 6.67 -2.50 2.82
CA THR A 281 6.40 -2.83 1.42
C THR A 281 5.41 -1.87 0.77
N ARG A 282 4.51 -1.25 1.55
CA ARG A 282 3.54 -0.25 1.04
C ARG A 282 4.28 0.99 0.55
N ALA A 283 5.32 1.40 1.28
CA ALA A 283 6.16 2.52 0.91
C ALA A 283 6.97 2.23 -0.36
N LEU A 284 7.47 1.00 -0.51
CA LEU A 284 8.16 0.55 -1.73
C LEU A 284 7.24 0.61 -2.95
N VAL A 285 5.97 0.21 -2.80
CA VAL A 285 4.96 0.26 -3.87
C VAL A 285 4.73 1.69 -4.33
N GLU A 286 4.47 2.60 -3.39
CA GLU A 286 4.21 3.99 -3.73
C GLU A 286 5.48 4.68 -4.29
N LEU A 287 6.67 4.29 -3.83
CA LEU A 287 7.94 4.80 -4.37
C LEU A 287 8.11 4.42 -5.86
N ARG A 288 7.88 3.15 -6.20
CA ARG A 288 7.91 2.65 -7.58
C ARG A 288 6.82 3.28 -8.44
N ARG A 289 5.63 3.50 -7.89
CA ARG A 289 4.52 4.17 -8.58
C ARG A 289 4.84 5.62 -8.91
N MET A 290 5.48 6.35 -7.98
CA MET A 290 5.86 7.75 -8.20
C MET A 290 6.97 7.92 -9.23
N ARG A 291 7.76 6.87 -9.47
CA ARG A 291 8.87 6.87 -10.43
C ARG A 291 8.77 5.65 -11.35
N PRO A 292 7.73 5.60 -12.20
CA PRO A 292 7.43 4.44 -13.03
C PRO A 292 8.44 4.25 -14.18
N THR A 293 9.42 5.13 -14.32
CA THR A 293 10.55 4.88 -15.22
C THR A 293 11.33 3.72 -14.61
N ILE A 294 11.05 2.51 -15.09
CA ILE A 294 12.07 1.49 -15.25
C ILE A 294 13.23 2.25 -15.90
N SER A 295 14.21 2.71 -15.10
CA SER A 295 15.30 3.55 -15.63
C SER A 295 16.15 2.77 -16.64
N GLU A 296 15.90 1.46 -16.74
CA GLU A 296 16.61 0.50 -17.55
C GLU A 296 15.62 -0.61 -17.96
N ALA A 297 14.90 -0.40 -19.07
CA ALA A 297 14.04 -1.45 -19.63
C ALA A 297 14.87 -2.73 -19.84
N PRO A 298 14.31 -3.94 -19.59
CA PRO A 298 15.06 -5.17 -19.71
C PRO A 298 15.64 -5.29 -21.11
N GLN A 299 16.96 -5.17 -21.21
CA GLN A 299 17.68 -5.32 -22.45
C GLN A 299 17.98 -6.81 -22.69
N PRO A 300 17.86 -7.30 -23.93
CA PRO A 300 18.03 -8.72 -24.24
C PRO A 300 19.45 -9.24 -23.97
N GLU A 301 20.45 -8.36 -23.93
CA GLU A 301 21.86 -8.69 -23.66
C GLU A 301 22.17 -8.84 -22.17
N GLU A 302 21.24 -8.44 -21.30
CA GLU A 302 21.42 -8.45 -19.86
C GLU A 302 20.63 -9.56 -19.18
N ASN A 303 21.08 -9.94 -17.98
CA ASN A 303 20.56 -11.06 -17.22
C ASN A 303 19.26 -10.70 -16.49
N TRP A 304 18.12 -10.82 -17.15
CA TRP A 304 16.80 -10.49 -16.60
C TRP A 304 15.93 -11.73 -16.34
N ILE A 305 15.21 -11.69 -15.23
CA ILE A 305 14.20 -12.68 -14.86
C ILE A 305 12.86 -11.95 -14.73
N THR A 306 11.88 -12.40 -15.51
CA THR A 306 10.52 -11.87 -15.55
C THR A 306 9.50 -13.00 -15.39
N ALA A 307 8.24 -12.68 -15.12
CA ALA A 307 7.18 -13.70 -15.14
C ALA A 307 7.02 -14.31 -16.55
N ALA A 308 6.79 -15.62 -16.64
CA ALA A 308 6.51 -16.30 -17.90
C ALA A 308 5.09 -15.98 -18.41
N GLY A 309 4.99 -15.10 -19.40
CA GLY A 309 3.77 -14.78 -20.13
C GLY A 309 2.81 -13.82 -19.40
N GLU A 310 2.19 -12.92 -20.16
CA GLU A 310 1.03 -12.15 -19.68
C GLU A 310 -0.07 -13.09 -19.17
N GLU A 311 -0.11 -14.33 -19.65
CA GLU A 311 -1.12 -15.34 -19.40
C GLU A 311 -1.07 -16.01 -18.00
N HIS A 312 0.06 -16.05 -17.28
CA HIS A 312 0.07 -16.52 -15.88
C HIS A 312 -0.26 -15.40 -14.89
N ALA A 313 0.12 -14.16 -15.22
CA ALA A 313 -0.44 -12.97 -14.58
C ALA A 313 -1.96 -12.89 -14.81
N ARG A 314 -2.42 -13.33 -16.00
CA ARG A 314 -3.85 -13.40 -16.36
C ARG A 314 -4.57 -14.66 -15.87
N ARG A 315 -3.94 -15.81 -15.67
CA ARG A 315 -4.61 -17.02 -15.13
C ARG A 315 -5.04 -16.82 -13.67
N LYS A 316 -4.33 -16.00 -12.91
CA LYS A 316 -4.82 -15.48 -11.62
C LYS A 316 -5.99 -14.48 -11.79
N SER A 317 -6.10 -13.80 -12.94
CA SER A 317 -7.17 -12.86 -13.28
C SER A 317 -8.30 -13.41 -14.19
N GLN A 318 -8.22 -14.67 -14.65
CA GLN A 318 -9.17 -15.30 -15.59
C GLN A 318 -9.67 -16.65 -15.11
N ALA A 319 -9.04 -17.27 -14.10
CA ALA A 319 -9.70 -18.30 -13.29
C ALA A 319 -10.92 -17.72 -12.51
N SER A 320 -11.14 -16.41 -12.55
CA SER A 320 -12.34 -15.70 -12.11
C SER A 320 -13.33 -15.42 -13.25
N THR A 321 -13.53 -16.37 -14.17
CA THR A 321 -14.71 -16.38 -15.06
C THR A 321 -15.69 -17.44 -14.59
N GLY A 322 -15.96 -17.38 -13.29
CA GLY A 322 -17.10 -17.98 -12.62
C GLY A 322 -17.53 -16.94 -11.60
N GLU A 323 -18.76 -16.47 -11.72
CA GLU A 323 -19.46 -15.70 -10.69
C GLU A 323 -19.21 -16.41 -9.33
N ASP A 324 -18.88 -15.66 -8.27
CA ASP A 324 -18.48 -16.13 -6.93
C ASP A 324 -16.97 -16.19 -6.61
N ALA A 325 -16.22 -15.12 -6.90
CA ALA A 325 -15.09 -14.68 -6.06
C ALA A 325 -14.64 -13.26 -6.48
N GLU A 326 -15.21 -12.22 -5.88
CA GLU A 326 -14.57 -10.90 -5.87
C GLU A 326 -13.27 -11.03 -5.07
N ASP A 327 -12.16 -11.22 -5.77
CA ASP A 327 -10.83 -11.22 -5.18
C ASP A 327 -10.50 -9.77 -4.73
N PRO A 328 -10.38 -9.46 -3.42
CA PRO A 328 -10.12 -8.09 -2.92
C PRO A 328 -8.66 -7.62 -3.16
N SER A 329 -7.91 -8.41 -3.92
CA SER A 329 -6.45 -8.48 -4.00
C SER A 329 -5.89 -8.16 -5.40
N GLY A 330 -6.71 -7.66 -6.33
CA GLY A 330 -6.32 -7.18 -7.68
C GLY A 330 -5.46 -5.91 -7.68
N SER A 331 -4.50 -5.84 -6.77
CA SER A 331 -3.65 -4.72 -6.50
C SER A 331 -2.25 -5.10 -7.03
N GLY A 332 -1.59 -4.23 -7.80
CA GLY A 332 -0.19 -4.41 -8.26
C GLY A 332 0.86 -4.44 -7.13
N TYR A 333 0.50 -4.95 -5.96
CA TYR A 333 1.25 -5.04 -4.71
C TYR A 333 1.72 -6.48 -4.45
N ASP A 334 1.14 -7.51 -5.09
CA ASP A 334 1.47 -8.93 -4.87
C ASP A 334 2.94 -9.27 -5.12
N ASN A 335 3.59 -8.55 -6.05
CA ASN A 335 4.97 -8.82 -6.42
C ASN A 335 5.96 -7.94 -5.63
N GLN A 336 5.54 -7.28 -4.55
CA GLN A 336 6.37 -6.35 -3.80
C GLN A 336 6.88 -6.98 -2.51
N ILE A 337 7.80 -7.92 -2.68
CA ILE A 337 8.41 -8.67 -1.61
C ILE A 337 9.85 -8.20 -1.41
N ILE A 338 10.21 -7.91 -0.15
CA ILE A 338 11.59 -7.77 0.27
C ILE A 338 12.07 -9.16 0.66
N TYR A 339 12.96 -9.74 -0.13
CA TYR A 339 13.50 -11.06 0.13
C TYR A 339 14.47 -11.01 1.31
N ARG A 340 14.09 -11.64 2.42
CA ARG A 340 14.87 -11.71 3.64
C ARG A 340 15.55 -13.06 3.73
N ALA A 341 16.84 -13.09 3.40
CA ALA A 341 17.71 -14.23 3.66
C ALA A 341 18.79 -13.82 4.67
N PRO A 342 19.17 -14.68 5.64
CA PRO A 342 20.14 -14.31 6.69
C PRO A 342 21.50 -13.84 6.16
N TYR A 343 21.92 -14.33 5.00
CA TYR A 343 23.18 -14.00 4.34
C TYR A 343 23.09 -12.79 3.41
N LEU A 344 21.91 -12.18 3.28
CA LEU A 344 21.63 -11.15 2.29
C LEU A 344 21.22 -9.85 2.97
N SER A 345 21.96 -8.79 2.69
CA SER A 345 21.55 -7.42 3.02
C SER A 345 20.85 -6.78 1.84
N TYR A 346 20.00 -5.78 2.07
CA TYR A 346 19.32 -5.05 1.00
C TYR A 346 19.38 -3.55 1.19
N GLU A 347 19.36 -2.83 0.08
CA GLU A 347 19.31 -1.38 0.00
C GLU A 347 18.21 -0.95 -0.97
N VAL A 348 17.28 -0.11 -0.50
CA VAL A 348 16.21 0.47 -1.30
C VAL A 348 16.68 1.80 -1.87
N HIS A 349 16.68 1.89 -3.20
CA HIS A 349 17.10 3.05 -3.94
C HIS A 349 15.98 4.07 -4.14
N ARG A 350 16.35 5.31 -4.50
CA ARG A 350 15.42 6.42 -4.76
C ARG A 350 14.52 6.20 -5.98
N ASP A 351 14.87 5.28 -6.87
CA ASP A 351 14.07 4.85 -8.02
C ASP A 351 13.08 3.72 -7.64
N GLY A 352 13.11 3.25 -6.39
CA GLY A 352 12.32 2.12 -5.93
C GLY A 352 12.92 0.75 -6.30
N ALA A 353 14.12 0.70 -6.89
CA ALA A 353 14.82 -0.56 -7.06
C ALA A 353 15.38 -1.05 -5.71
N VAL A 354 15.40 -2.36 -5.49
CA VAL A 354 16.00 -2.95 -4.28
C VAL A 354 17.23 -3.73 -4.70
N THR A 355 18.40 -3.33 -4.22
CA THR A 355 19.64 -4.07 -4.47
C THR A 355 19.93 -4.98 -3.30
N TYR A 356 20.13 -6.26 -3.59
CA TYR A 356 20.53 -7.27 -2.63
C TYR A 356 22.03 -7.50 -2.71
N ARG A 357 22.67 -7.60 -1.54
CA ARG A 357 24.11 -7.79 -1.39
C ARG A 357 24.45 -9.03 -0.58
N HIS A 358 25.39 -9.81 -1.10
CA HIS A 358 26.02 -10.96 -0.45
C HIS A 358 27.50 -10.61 -0.23
N ASP A 359 28.03 -10.78 0.99
CA ASP A 359 29.41 -10.44 1.35
C ASP A 359 29.86 -9.04 0.86
N GLY A 360 28.98 -8.05 0.97
CA GLY A 360 29.23 -6.67 0.55
C GLY A 360 29.17 -6.42 -0.97
N ARG A 361 29.00 -7.45 -1.80
CA ARG A 361 28.87 -7.34 -3.26
C ARG A 361 27.40 -7.35 -3.68
N SER A 362 27.01 -6.45 -4.58
CA SER A 362 25.67 -6.42 -5.16
C SER A 362 25.48 -7.61 -6.10
N VAL A 363 24.56 -8.51 -5.76
CA VAL A 363 24.31 -9.76 -6.50
C VAL A 363 23.05 -9.67 -7.37
N VAL A 364 22.01 -9.03 -6.87
CA VAL A 364 20.68 -8.99 -7.51
C VAL A 364 20.06 -7.61 -7.35
N ARG A 365 19.40 -7.11 -8.39
CA ARG A 365 18.62 -5.87 -8.35
C ARG A 365 17.18 -6.14 -8.74
N ASP A 366 16.25 -5.80 -7.85
CA ASP A 366 14.82 -5.94 -8.03
C ASP A 366 14.17 -4.62 -8.47
N HIS A 367 13.59 -4.62 -9.67
CA HIS A 367 12.88 -3.49 -10.27
C HIS A 367 11.35 -3.60 -10.14
N GLY A 368 10.82 -4.55 -9.35
CA GLY A 368 9.39 -4.69 -9.10
C GLY A 368 8.63 -5.49 -10.19
N LEU A 369 8.88 -5.26 -11.47
CA LEU A 369 8.32 -6.11 -12.56
C LEU A 369 9.34 -7.09 -13.15
N ALA A 370 10.62 -6.85 -12.91
CA ALA A 370 11.70 -7.70 -13.35
C ALA A 370 12.78 -7.76 -12.27
N VAL A 371 13.57 -8.83 -12.28
CA VAL A 371 14.73 -9.01 -11.41
C VAL A 371 15.95 -9.11 -12.31
N ARG A 372 16.95 -8.26 -12.07
CA ARG A 372 18.22 -8.29 -12.78
C ARG A 372 19.27 -9.01 -11.94
N VAL A 373 19.97 -9.95 -12.55
CA VAL A 373 21.12 -10.62 -11.94
C VAL A 373 22.38 -9.82 -12.28
N LEU A 374 23.09 -9.33 -11.27
CA LEU A 374 24.27 -8.48 -11.45
C LEU A 374 25.57 -9.27 -11.51
N GLN A 375 25.60 -10.47 -10.91
CA GLN A 375 26.76 -11.35 -10.86
C GLN A 375 26.37 -12.74 -11.34
N THR A 376 27.27 -13.41 -12.05
CA THR A 376 27.03 -14.74 -12.64
C THR A 376 27.49 -15.89 -11.74
N ASP A 377 27.89 -15.62 -10.51
CA ASP A 377 28.22 -16.67 -9.55
C ASP A 377 26.97 -17.48 -9.17
N ARG A 378 27.19 -18.76 -8.86
CA ARG A 378 26.11 -19.68 -8.48
C ARG A 378 25.22 -19.11 -7.37
N ALA A 379 25.80 -18.47 -6.35
CA ALA A 379 25.05 -17.94 -5.22
C ALA A 379 24.15 -16.77 -5.63
N ALA A 380 24.63 -15.85 -6.47
CA ALA A 380 23.81 -14.77 -7.02
C ALA A 380 22.66 -15.28 -7.89
N VAL A 381 22.93 -16.25 -8.77
CA VAL A 381 21.92 -16.86 -9.64
C VAL A 381 20.84 -17.58 -8.81
N GLU A 382 21.24 -18.34 -7.80
CA GLU A 382 20.34 -19.03 -6.88
C GLU A 382 19.47 -18.03 -6.08
N ALA A 383 20.08 -16.97 -5.55
CA ALA A 383 19.35 -15.91 -4.84
C ALA A 383 18.35 -15.19 -5.75
N ALA A 384 18.74 -14.89 -6.99
CA ALA A 384 17.86 -14.27 -7.98
C ALA A 384 16.67 -15.17 -8.33
N LEU A 385 16.90 -16.46 -8.54
CA LEU A 385 15.85 -17.43 -8.84
C LEU A 385 14.89 -17.61 -7.66
N ARG A 386 15.38 -17.64 -6.42
CA ARG A 386 14.52 -17.69 -5.23
C ARG A 386 13.67 -16.44 -5.08
N LEU A 387 14.27 -15.26 -5.26
CA LEU A 387 13.55 -13.99 -5.25
C LEU A 387 12.48 -13.95 -6.34
N ALA A 388 12.84 -14.33 -7.57
CA ALA A 388 11.92 -14.36 -8.70
C ALA A 388 10.78 -15.37 -8.49
N HIS A 389 11.07 -16.56 -7.99
CA HIS A 389 10.06 -17.56 -7.66
C HIS A 389 9.09 -17.07 -6.57
N ALA A 390 9.62 -16.46 -5.49
CA ALA A 390 8.78 -15.91 -4.43
C ALA A 390 7.85 -14.79 -4.93
N LYS A 391 8.29 -14.07 -5.96
CA LYS A 391 7.63 -12.86 -6.46
C LYS A 391 6.69 -13.09 -7.65
N PHE A 392 7.08 -13.93 -8.59
CA PHE A 392 6.36 -14.19 -9.83
C PHE A 392 5.72 -15.58 -9.87
N GLY A 393 6.06 -16.44 -8.91
CA GLY A 393 5.63 -17.84 -8.88
C GLY A 393 6.56 -18.76 -9.67
N PRO A 394 6.12 -20.00 -9.96
CA PRO A 394 6.96 -21.03 -10.55
C PRO A 394 7.31 -20.75 -12.02
N ALA A 395 6.47 -20.03 -12.76
CA ALA A 395 6.65 -19.83 -14.20
C ALA A 395 7.50 -18.57 -14.48
N LEU A 396 8.74 -18.77 -14.95
CA LEU A 396 9.73 -17.71 -15.14
C LEU A 396 10.21 -17.62 -16.60
N LYS A 397 10.48 -16.39 -17.07
CA LYS A 397 11.14 -16.10 -18.34
C LYS A 397 12.52 -15.53 -18.05
N LEU A 398 13.55 -16.23 -18.55
CA LEU A 398 14.94 -15.78 -18.49
C LEU A 398 15.30 -15.03 -19.78
N GLN A 399 16.10 -13.98 -19.66
CA GLN A 399 16.69 -13.20 -20.75
C GLN A 399 18.17 -12.95 -20.42
N GLY A 400 18.99 -12.76 -21.46
CA GLY A 400 20.44 -12.63 -21.36
C GLY A 400 21.19 -13.68 -22.17
N PRO A 401 22.52 -13.77 -22.03
CA PRO A 401 23.35 -14.75 -22.75
C PRO A 401 22.91 -16.19 -22.50
N VAL A 402 22.94 -17.02 -23.55
CA VAL A 402 22.47 -18.42 -23.50
C VAL A 402 23.23 -19.24 -22.46
N GLU A 403 24.53 -18.99 -22.29
CA GLU A 403 25.35 -19.66 -21.26
C GLU A 403 24.78 -19.44 -19.86
N MET A 404 24.42 -18.19 -19.56
CA MET A 404 23.87 -17.79 -18.27
C MET A 404 22.48 -18.39 -18.04
N GLN A 405 21.64 -18.47 -19.09
CA GLN A 405 20.34 -19.13 -19.00
C GLN A 405 20.47 -20.63 -18.70
N ARG A 406 21.44 -21.30 -19.33
CA ARG A 406 21.74 -22.73 -19.08
C ARG A 406 22.29 -22.95 -17.66
N GLU A 407 23.17 -22.06 -17.20
CA GLU A 407 23.65 -22.09 -15.81
C GLU A 407 22.51 -21.89 -14.81
N ALA A 408 21.63 -20.93 -15.05
CA ALA A 408 20.45 -20.71 -14.21
C ALA A 408 19.54 -21.95 -14.13
N ALA A 409 19.33 -22.67 -15.24
CA ALA A 409 18.58 -23.92 -15.25
C ALA A 409 19.26 -25.03 -14.41
N LYS A 410 20.59 -25.15 -14.50
CA LYS A 410 21.36 -26.09 -13.67
C LYS A 410 21.31 -25.71 -12.18
N VAL A 411 21.48 -24.43 -11.86
CA VAL A 411 21.40 -23.91 -10.49
C VAL A 411 20.01 -24.13 -9.90
N ALA A 412 18.95 -23.95 -10.68
CA ALA A 412 17.57 -24.26 -10.25
C ALA A 412 17.39 -25.74 -9.88
N ALA A 413 17.97 -26.65 -10.68
CA ALA A 413 17.98 -28.09 -10.38
C ALA A 413 18.75 -28.41 -9.10
N GLU A 414 19.96 -27.87 -8.94
CA GLU A 414 20.82 -28.10 -7.79
C GLU A 414 20.26 -27.52 -6.49
N ALA A 415 19.60 -26.37 -6.57
CA ALA A 415 18.94 -25.73 -5.43
C ALA A 415 17.57 -26.36 -5.10
N GLY A 416 17.08 -27.31 -5.91
CA GLY A 416 15.79 -27.98 -5.72
C GLY A 416 14.58 -27.07 -5.91
N LEU A 417 14.70 -26.01 -6.72
CA LEU A 417 13.62 -25.05 -6.94
C LEU A 417 12.61 -25.58 -7.96
N TYR A 418 11.31 -25.54 -7.64
CA TYR A 418 10.25 -25.89 -8.59
C TYR A 418 9.93 -24.69 -9.49
N VAL A 419 10.64 -24.60 -10.62
CA VAL A 419 10.50 -23.52 -11.61
C VAL A 419 10.19 -24.14 -12.97
N GLU A 420 9.34 -23.47 -13.75
CA GLU A 420 9.02 -23.76 -15.14
C GLU A 420 9.48 -22.57 -15.99
N PHE A 421 10.44 -22.81 -16.88
CA PHE A 421 10.93 -21.77 -17.79
C PHE A 421 10.04 -21.66 -19.02
N SER A 422 9.92 -20.44 -19.57
CA SER A 422 9.21 -20.22 -20.85
C SER A 422 9.87 -20.93 -22.03
N ASP A 423 11.17 -21.18 -21.95
CA ASP A 423 11.93 -21.93 -22.94
C ASP A 423 12.02 -23.41 -22.51
N ASN A 424 11.46 -24.30 -23.33
CA ASN A 424 11.45 -25.75 -23.06
C ASN A 424 12.87 -26.33 -23.00
N SER A 425 13.82 -25.79 -23.76
CA SER A 425 15.20 -26.30 -23.76
C SER A 425 15.87 -26.14 -22.39
N LEU A 426 15.51 -25.09 -21.64
CA LEU A 426 16.00 -24.87 -20.27
C LEU A 426 15.34 -25.84 -19.28
N ASN A 427 14.07 -26.17 -19.49
CA ASN A 427 13.37 -27.18 -18.68
C ASN A 427 14.01 -28.55 -18.86
N ASP A 428 14.37 -28.93 -20.10
CA ASP A 428 15.05 -30.19 -20.39
C ASP A 428 16.41 -30.27 -19.69
N ILE A 429 17.20 -29.19 -19.74
CA ILE A 429 18.50 -29.09 -19.05
C ILE A 429 18.33 -29.22 -17.54
N MET A 430 17.34 -28.54 -16.96
CA MET A 430 17.04 -28.64 -15.52
C MET A 430 16.63 -30.06 -15.13
N GLN A 431 15.76 -30.72 -15.91
CA GLN A 431 15.33 -32.09 -15.65
C GLN A 431 16.47 -33.09 -15.76
N ALA A 432 17.28 -33.00 -16.82
CA ALA A 432 18.47 -33.85 -17.00
C ALA A 432 19.42 -33.72 -15.80
N ARG A 433 19.66 -32.49 -15.32
CA ARG A 433 20.51 -32.24 -14.14
C ARG A 433 19.91 -32.79 -12.86
N ARG A 434 18.58 -32.71 -12.67
CA ARG A 434 17.91 -33.35 -11.51
C ARG A 434 18.09 -34.86 -11.51
N VAL A 435 17.96 -35.51 -12.68
CA VAL A 435 18.15 -36.96 -12.80
C VAL A 435 19.59 -37.35 -12.47
N GLU A 436 20.58 -36.61 -12.96
CA GLU A 436 22.00 -36.82 -12.65
C GLU A 436 22.26 -36.73 -11.14
N LEU A 437 21.75 -35.69 -10.47
CA LEU A 437 21.90 -35.52 -9.01
C LEU A 437 21.23 -36.64 -8.20
N ILE A 438 20.10 -37.17 -8.67
CA ILE A 438 19.44 -38.32 -8.06
C ILE A 438 20.31 -39.57 -8.21
N GLY A 439 20.91 -39.78 -9.38
CA GLY A 439 21.86 -40.86 -9.65
C GLY A 439 23.10 -40.78 -8.77
N ASP A 440 23.73 -39.60 -8.69
CA ASP A 440 24.91 -39.35 -7.84
C ASP A 440 24.60 -39.62 -6.36
N ARG A 441 23.42 -39.19 -5.89
CA ARG A 441 22.99 -39.42 -4.51
C ARG A 441 22.72 -40.90 -4.24
N ALA A 442 22.15 -41.63 -5.19
CA ALA A 442 21.96 -43.08 -5.08
C ALA A 442 23.30 -43.82 -5.00
N ALA A 443 24.25 -43.49 -5.88
CA ALA A 443 25.61 -44.06 -5.88
C ALA A 443 26.39 -43.73 -4.59
N ALA A 444 26.25 -42.51 -4.06
CA ALA A 444 26.86 -42.12 -2.79
C ALA A 444 26.28 -42.89 -1.59
N VAL A 445 24.98 -43.22 -1.62
CA VAL A 445 24.36 -44.06 -0.59
C VAL A 445 24.83 -45.50 -0.69
N GLU A 446 24.93 -46.05 -1.91
CA GLU A 446 25.44 -47.41 -2.16
C GLU A 446 26.90 -47.58 -1.74
N THR A 447 27.75 -46.61 -2.06
CA THR A 447 29.15 -46.64 -1.60
C THR A 447 29.24 -46.56 -0.07
N ARG A 448 28.43 -45.71 0.57
CA ARG A 448 28.38 -45.61 2.04
C ARG A 448 27.83 -46.86 2.72
N THR A 449 26.86 -47.55 2.12
CA THR A 449 26.36 -48.84 2.66
C THR A 449 27.39 -49.95 2.48
N GLN A 450 28.08 -50.00 1.34
CA GLN A 450 29.17 -50.96 1.09
C GLN A 450 30.37 -50.75 2.02
N ASP A 451 30.73 -49.50 2.32
CA ASP A 451 31.81 -49.19 3.25
C ASP A 451 31.42 -49.54 4.70
N ARG A 452 30.13 -49.35 5.06
CA ARG A 452 29.60 -49.75 6.37
C ARG A 452 29.49 -51.27 6.55
N SER A 453 29.30 -52.04 5.49
CA SER A 453 29.44 -53.50 5.54
C SER A 453 30.90 -53.94 5.61
N ARG A 454 31.84 -53.28 4.93
CA ARG A 454 33.27 -53.58 5.03
C ARG A 454 33.87 -53.34 6.42
N VAL A 455 33.41 -52.32 7.15
CA VAL A 455 33.83 -52.07 8.55
C VAL A 455 33.28 -53.12 9.53
N ARG A 456 32.17 -53.82 9.19
CA ARG A 456 31.66 -54.94 10.00
C ARG A 456 32.45 -56.24 9.83
N ASP A 457 33.25 -56.37 8.78
CA ASP A 457 34.03 -57.57 8.46
C ASP A 457 35.48 -57.51 8.98
N ILE A 458 35.84 -56.53 9.80
CA ILE A 458 37.10 -56.55 10.56
C ILE A 458 36.93 -57.53 11.73
N PRO A 459 37.70 -58.63 11.82
CA PRO A 459 37.61 -59.56 12.93
C PRO A 459 38.08 -58.87 14.21
N VAL A 460 37.20 -58.81 15.21
CA VAL A 460 37.52 -58.41 16.57
C VAL A 460 38.58 -59.37 17.11
N ALA A 461 39.84 -58.93 17.17
CA ALA A 461 40.88 -59.62 17.92
C ALA A 461 40.54 -59.56 19.41
N SER A 462 40.49 -60.73 20.02
CA SER A 462 40.09 -60.98 21.41
C SER A 462 40.97 -60.23 22.40
N GLN A 463 40.36 -59.46 23.31
CA GLN A 463 41.00 -59.06 24.57
C GLN A 463 40.87 -60.20 25.59
N PRO A 464 41.89 -60.46 26.44
CA PRO A 464 41.83 -61.50 27.45
C PRO A 464 41.04 -61.06 28.71
N VAL A 465 40.30 -62.04 29.24
CA VAL A 465 39.51 -62.09 30.50
C VAL A 465 40.48 -62.06 31.72
N ALA A 466 40.27 -61.38 32.87
CA ALA A 466 39.30 -61.62 33.98
C ALA A 466 39.61 -60.63 35.16
N PRO A 467 38.97 -60.66 36.37
CA PRO A 467 37.64 -61.18 36.75
C PRO A 467 36.79 -60.23 37.67
N ASP A 468 35.48 -60.44 37.61
CA ASP A 468 34.48 -60.59 38.71
C ASP A 468 34.37 -59.54 39.86
N ARG A 469 33.27 -58.77 39.88
CA ARG A 469 32.51 -58.46 41.11
C ARG A 469 31.05 -58.03 40.86
N ALA A 470 30.17 -58.56 41.70
CA ALA A 470 28.70 -58.57 41.77
C ALA A 470 27.98 -57.18 41.79
N PRO A 471 26.63 -57.15 41.67
CA PRO A 471 25.86 -55.97 41.22
C PRO A 471 25.39 -55.07 42.37
N GLY A 472 25.30 -53.76 42.09
CA GLY A 472 24.67 -52.76 42.96
C GLY A 472 23.66 -51.90 42.16
N PRO A 473 22.52 -51.51 42.75
CA PRO A 473 21.42 -50.89 42.02
C PRO A 473 21.51 -49.36 41.92
N ILE A 474 21.02 -48.85 40.79
CA ILE A 474 20.25 -47.63 40.54
C ILE A 474 20.60 -46.39 41.39
N GLN A 475 21.18 -45.38 40.75
CA GLN A 475 21.07 -43.97 41.15
C GLN A 475 20.79 -43.09 39.92
N ASP A 476 19.65 -42.42 39.97
CA ASP A 476 19.34 -41.24 39.16
C ASP A 476 20.34 -40.11 39.46
N PRO A 477 20.72 -39.28 38.46
CA PRO A 477 21.30 -37.97 38.74
C PRO A 477 20.26 -36.87 38.48
N ASP A 478 19.82 -36.24 39.56
CA ASP A 478 19.21 -34.91 39.58
C ASP A 478 20.33 -33.82 39.61
N PRO A 479 20.04 -32.51 39.54
CA PRO A 479 20.75 -31.56 38.69
C PRO A 479 21.68 -30.58 39.46
N ALA A 480 22.44 -29.83 38.66
CA ALA A 480 22.96 -28.46 38.82
C ALA A 480 23.33 -27.90 40.22
N PRO A 481 24.51 -27.26 40.38
CA PRO A 481 24.77 -26.34 41.47
C PRO A 481 24.39 -24.88 41.12
N ASP A 482 23.74 -24.25 42.09
CA ASP A 482 23.45 -22.82 42.24
C ASP A 482 24.70 -21.92 42.24
N GLY A 483 24.51 -20.65 41.88
CA GLY A 483 25.52 -19.61 42.04
C GLY A 483 24.98 -18.21 41.71
N ASP A 484 24.23 -17.64 42.65
CA ASP A 484 23.83 -16.24 42.75
C ASP A 484 24.94 -15.22 42.44
N LEU A 485 24.56 -14.03 41.96
CA LEU A 485 24.84 -12.73 42.62
C LEU A 485 24.50 -11.53 41.70
N ARG A 486 23.45 -10.81 42.09
CA ARG A 486 23.12 -9.43 41.66
C ARG A 486 23.75 -8.46 42.66
N PRO A 487 24.16 -7.23 42.26
CA PRO A 487 23.66 -6.02 42.97
C PRO A 487 23.53 -4.78 42.01
N PRO A 488 23.28 -3.52 42.45
CA PRO A 488 22.04 -2.79 42.11
C PRO A 488 22.26 -1.41 41.43
N SER A 489 21.15 -0.79 41.02
CA SER A 489 21.04 0.57 40.44
C SER A 489 21.48 1.71 41.38
N PRO A 490 21.80 2.89 40.84
CA PRO A 490 21.62 4.15 41.56
C PRO A 490 20.65 5.14 40.87
N LEU A 491 19.98 5.88 41.74
CA LEU A 491 18.99 6.94 41.54
C LEU A 491 19.56 8.25 40.96
N ALA A 492 18.65 9.05 40.42
CA ALA A 492 18.80 10.43 39.95
C ALA A 492 19.17 11.45 41.04
N PRO A 493 19.51 12.69 40.64
CA PRO A 493 19.16 13.86 41.44
C PRO A 493 18.33 14.90 40.65
N SER A 494 17.35 15.49 41.33
CA SER A 494 16.71 16.76 40.99
C SER A 494 17.26 17.84 41.92
N LEU A 495 17.70 18.95 41.33
CA LEU A 495 17.65 20.31 41.87
C LEU A 495 17.35 21.25 40.71
#